data_AF-A0A850QXM6-F1
#
_entry.id   AF-A0A850QXM6-F1
#
_cell.length_a   1.000
_cell.length_b   1.000
_cell.length_c   1.000
_cell.angle_alpha   90.00
_cell.angle_beta   90.00
_cell.angle_gamma   90.00
#
_symmetry.space_group_name_H-M   'P 1'
#
loop_
_entity.id
_entity.type
_entity.pdbx_description
1 polymer ?
#
loop_
_entity_poly.entity_id
_entity_poly.type
_entity_poly.pdbx_seq_one_letter_code
_entity_poly.pdbx_strand_id
1 'polypeptide(L)'
;MFQRFLLNCRWLVAFWGCLTVFIALGFSSFLHNDNGQNYSLLQQCYLIFTQYGWFGLICLVFNLVLLPLAILPTHYFKAIIAIVFSILLLILNVDLVVFEQYKFHINALLIKMFFNAGNEVFDISWVSWLFFIGLYCFYLIGLGFVFWLSKRVLESKLKWVLMISWFISLLLSQGIHAYSNALYSMEFSQFNNKWPLYYPLTAREFLYKNNIVNRNKAEKNRIQVHSLQATNILYPLHSVQIDSDIKKPNVLFIMIDAWRFSDATKSVMPNVSQFAQKTYRFQEHRSGGNSTQ
;
A
#
# COMPACT_ATOMS: atom_id res chain seq x y z
N MET A 1 21.30 26.66 -28.22
CA MET A 1 21.27 25.68 -27.10
C MET A 1 20.20 26.04 -26.07
N PHE A 2 20.22 27.27 -25.53
CA PHE A 2 19.29 27.73 -24.50
C PHE A 2 17.79 27.65 -24.86
N GLN A 3 17.40 28.06 -26.07
CA GLN A 3 15.99 27.96 -26.52
C GLN A 3 15.48 26.51 -26.59
N ARG A 4 16.34 25.56 -26.99
CA ARG A 4 16.00 24.13 -27.05
C ARG A 4 15.82 23.55 -25.66
N PHE A 5 16.71 23.92 -24.74
CA PHE A 5 16.61 23.56 -23.33
C PHE A 5 15.27 24.05 -22.73
N LEU A 6 14.94 25.34 -22.92
CA LEU A 6 13.66 25.90 -22.44
C LEU A 6 12.44 25.18 -23.04
N LEU A 7 12.47 24.86 -24.33
CA LEU A 7 11.40 24.11 -24.99
C LEU A 7 11.23 22.71 -24.39
N ASN A 8 12.34 21.99 -24.20
CA ASN A 8 12.35 20.65 -23.61
C ASN A 8 11.85 20.67 -22.17
N CYS A 9 12.26 21.65 -21.35
CA CYS A 9 11.76 21.83 -19.99
C CYS A 9 10.26 22.13 -19.95
N ARG A 10 9.78 23.04 -20.81
CA ARG A 10 8.33 23.35 -20.92
C ARG A 10 7.52 22.13 -21.33
N TRP A 11 8.05 21.32 -22.25
CA TRP A 11 7.41 20.08 -22.68
C TRP A 11 7.42 19.03 -21.57
N LEU A 12 8.49 18.94 -20.79
CA LEU A 12 8.59 18.01 -19.67
C LEU A 12 7.53 18.29 -18.60
N VAL A 13 7.25 19.56 -18.29
CA VAL A 13 6.17 19.95 -17.36
C VAL A 13 4.79 19.53 -17.91
N ALA A 14 4.53 19.78 -19.20
CA ALA A 14 3.26 19.36 -19.83
C ALA A 14 3.13 17.82 -19.86
N PHE A 15 4.22 17.12 -20.19
CA PHE A 15 4.30 15.67 -20.18
C PHE A 15 4.02 15.10 -18.79
N TRP A 16 4.68 15.62 -17.75
CA TRP A 16 4.46 15.20 -16.37
C TRP A 16 3.00 15.37 -15.92
N GLY A 17 2.37 16.50 -16.24
CA GLY A 17 0.97 16.74 -15.88
C GLY A 17 0.02 15.74 -16.54
N CYS A 18 0.20 15.50 -17.85
CA CYS A 18 -0.60 14.51 -18.57
C CYS A 18 -0.33 13.07 -18.10
N LEU A 19 0.93 12.73 -17.85
CA LEU A 19 1.34 11.40 -17.39
C LEU A 19 0.76 11.10 -16.01
N THR A 20 0.79 12.07 -15.10
CA THR A 20 0.25 11.90 -13.73
C THR A 20 -1.23 11.54 -13.78
N VAL A 21 -2.03 12.25 -14.58
CA VAL A 21 -3.44 11.93 -14.78
C VAL A 21 -3.60 10.53 -15.39
N PHE A 22 -2.81 10.21 -16.42
CA PHE A 22 -2.86 8.92 -17.08
C PHE A 22 -2.57 7.76 -16.13
N ILE A 23 -1.50 7.83 -15.33
CA ILE A 23 -1.14 6.77 -14.37
C ILE A 23 -2.19 6.69 -13.26
N ALA A 24 -2.68 7.82 -12.74
CA ALA A 24 -3.70 7.81 -11.71
C ALA A 24 -4.98 7.09 -12.16
N LEU A 25 -5.40 7.28 -13.43
CA LEU A 25 -6.55 6.60 -14.01
C LEU A 25 -6.24 5.15 -14.43
N GLY A 26 -5.08 4.92 -15.03
CA GLY A 26 -4.67 3.62 -15.58
C GLY A 26 -4.40 2.56 -14.51
N PHE A 27 -4.00 2.98 -13.31
CA PHE A 27 -3.78 2.10 -12.15
C PHE A 27 -4.92 2.21 -11.12
N SER A 28 -6.15 2.45 -11.59
CA SER A 28 -7.34 2.57 -10.75
C SER A 28 -7.69 1.26 -10.01
N SER A 29 -7.13 0.12 -10.40
CA SER A 29 -7.26 -1.15 -9.66
C SER A 29 -6.83 -1.02 -8.19
N PHE A 30 -5.80 -0.22 -7.87
CA PHE A 30 -5.42 0.04 -6.47
C PHE A 30 -6.54 0.71 -5.64
N LEU A 31 -7.48 1.40 -6.29
CA LEU A 31 -8.64 2.01 -5.65
C LEU A 31 -9.77 1.00 -5.40
N HIS A 32 -9.77 -0.15 -6.07
CA HIS A 32 -10.83 -1.14 -5.97
C HIS A 32 -10.99 -1.65 -4.53
N ASN A 33 -12.21 -2.02 -4.20
CA ASN A 33 -12.59 -2.50 -2.89
C ASN A 33 -13.03 -3.95 -2.97
N ASP A 34 -12.15 -4.84 -2.56
CA ASP A 34 -12.39 -6.29 -2.61
C ASP A 34 -13.35 -6.78 -1.52
N ASN A 35 -13.58 -5.98 -0.49
CA ASN A 35 -14.19 -6.44 0.77
C ASN A 35 -15.68 -6.05 0.92
N GLY A 36 -16.32 -5.52 -0.13
CA GLY A 36 -17.74 -5.15 -0.11
C GLY A 36 -18.10 -4.04 0.88
N GLN A 37 -17.12 -3.28 1.37
CA GLN A 37 -17.34 -2.20 2.34
C GLN A 37 -17.77 -0.91 1.69
N ASN A 38 -18.69 -0.19 2.32
CA ASN A 38 -19.04 1.14 1.85
C ASN A 38 -18.07 2.16 2.45
N TYR A 39 -17.14 2.66 1.62
CA TYR A 39 -16.25 3.74 2.02
C TYR A 39 -17.03 5.06 2.12
N SER A 40 -16.76 5.83 3.17
CA SER A 40 -17.32 7.18 3.32
C SER A 40 -16.85 8.08 2.16
N LEU A 41 -17.60 9.16 1.87
CA LEU A 41 -17.21 10.13 0.84
C LEU A 41 -15.79 10.67 1.09
N LEU A 42 -15.44 10.92 2.35
CA LEU A 42 -14.12 11.41 2.72
C LEU A 42 -13.02 10.37 2.43
N GLN A 43 -13.28 9.09 2.69
CA GLN A 43 -12.36 8.00 2.35
C GLN A 43 -12.19 7.85 0.84
N GLN A 44 -13.26 7.95 0.05
CA GLN A 44 -13.18 7.92 -1.41
C GLN A 44 -12.36 9.09 -1.95
N CYS A 45 -12.60 10.32 -1.47
CA CYS A 45 -11.81 11.49 -1.82
C CYS A 45 -10.34 11.32 -1.42
N TYR A 46 -10.07 10.80 -0.22
CA TYR A 46 -8.71 10.50 0.24
C TYR A 46 -8.01 9.52 -0.69
N LEU A 47 -8.66 8.41 -1.07
CA LEU A 47 -8.08 7.40 -1.97
C LEU A 47 -7.73 8.01 -3.34
N ILE A 48 -8.66 8.76 -3.95
CA ILE A 48 -8.45 9.41 -5.26
C ILE A 48 -7.33 10.45 -5.19
N PHE A 49 -7.33 11.31 -4.17
CA PHE A 49 -6.31 12.33 -3.99
C PHE A 49 -4.95 11.73 -3.67
N THR A 50 -4.90 10.64 -2.91
CA THR A 50 -3.67 9.90 -2.63
C THR A 50 -3.13 9.25 -3.89
N GLN A 51 -3.95 8.55 -4.67
CA GLN A 51 -3.56 7.98 -5.97
C GLN A 51 -2.95 9.04 -6.89
N TYR A 52 -3.68 10.14 -7.11
CA TYR A 52 -3.25 11.21 -8.01
C TYR A 52 -2.00 11.92 -7.48
N GLY A 53 -1.97 12.25 -6.18
CA GLY A 53 -0.86 12.89 -5.51
C GLY A 53 0.41 12.03 -5.51
N TRP A 54 0.28 10.77 -5.09
CA TRP A 54 1.40 9.85 -4.90
C TRP A 54 2.05 9.44 -6.23
N PHE A 55 1.26 9.02 -7.23
CA PHE A 55 1.83 8.71 -8.54
C PHE A 55 2.41 9.94 -9.23
N GLY A 56 1.82 11.12 -9.04
CA GLY A 56 2.40 12.36 -9.53
C GLY A 56 3.73 12.70 -8.86
N LEU A 57 3.88 12.39 -7.56
CA LEU A 57 5.15 12.55 -6.84
C LEU A 57 6.23 11.61 -7.39
N ILE A 58 5.91 10.32 -7.60
CA ILE A 58 6.81 9.36 -8.24
C ILE A 58 7.24 9.90 -9.62
N CYS A 59 6.27 10.28 -10.46
CA CYS A 59 6.56 10.83 -11.78
C CYS A 59 7.42 12.10 -11.70
N LEU A 60 7.19 12.96 -10.70
CA LEU A 60 7.92 14.20 -10.53
C LEU A 60 9.40 13.93 -10.24
N VAL A 61 9.70 12.97 -9.35
CA VAL A 61 11.07 12.56 -9.04
C VAL A 61 11.80 12.10 -10.29
N PHE A 62 11.20 11.21 -11.10
CA PHE A 62 11.80 10.79 -12.37
C PHE A 62 11.99 11.96 -13.34
N ASN A 63 11.02 12.88 -13.45
CA ASN A 63 11.16 14.06 -14.30
C ASN A 63 12.30 14.99 -13.84
N LEU A 64 12.47 15.18 -12.53
CA LEU A 64 13.56 16.00 -11.98
C LEU A 64 14.93 15.37 -12.25
N VAL A 65 15.05 14.05 -12.12
CA VAL A 65 16.28 13.31 -12.46
C VAL A 65 16.62 13.42 -13.96
N LEU A 66 15.60 13.45 -14.83
CA LEU A 66 15.78 13.55 -16.28
C LEU A 66 15.94 15.00 -16.77
N LEU A 67 15.70 16.01 -15.91
CA LEU A 67 15.77 17.43 -16.26
C LEU A 67 17.14 17.85 -16.86
N PRO A 68 18.31 17.40 -16.36
CA PRO A 68 19.60 17.74 -16.96
C PRO A 68 19.73 17.29 -18.42
N LEU A 69 19.05 16.20 -18.81
CA LEU A 69 19.05 15.69 -20.17
C LEU A 69 18.28 16.58 -21.16
N ALA A 70 17.55 17.59 -20.67
CA ALA A 70 16.84 18.55 -21.52
C ALA A 70 17.78 19.39 -22.42
N ILE A 71 19.09 19.35 -22.20
CA ILE A 71 20.10 20.00 -23.06
C ILE A 71 20.25 19.25 -24.40
N LEU A 72 19.93 17.95 -24.44
CA LEU A 72 20.04 17.12 -25.63
C LEU A 72 19.11 17.58 -26.77
N PRO A 73 19.41 17.20 -28.03
CA PRO A 73 18.45 17.36 -29.12
C PRO A 73 17.09 16.74 -28.78
N THR A 74 16.01 17.46 -29.11
CA THR A 74 14.65 17.13 -28.67
C THR A 74 14.21 15.71 -29.01
N HIS A 75 14.68 15.12 -30.11
CA HIS A 75 14.35 13.74 -30.48
C HIS A 75 15.02 12.72 -29.55
N TYR A 76 16.32 12.87 -29.23
CA TYR A 76 17.01 12.01 -28.27
C TYR A 76 16.45 12.17 -26.86
N PHE A 77 16.20 13.41 -26.43
CA PHE A 77 15.58 13.69 -25.13
C PHE A 77 14.24 12.96 -24.99
N LYS A 78 13.33 13.13 -25.96
CA LYS A 78 12.02 12.47 -25.94
C LYS A 78 12.10 10.95 -26.03
N ALA A 79 13.06 10.41 -26.77
CA ALA A 79 13.30 8.97 -26.84
C ALA A 79 13.74 8.41 -25.47
N ILE A 80 14.65 9.08 -24.76
CA ILE A 80 15.07 8.69 -23.41
C ILE A 80 13.89 8.75 -22.44
N ILE A 81 13.10 9.83 -22.46
CA ILE A 81 11.87 9.93 -21.65
C ILE A 81 10.92 8.76 -21.94
N ALA A 82 10.70 8.41 -23.22
CA ALA A 82 9.83 7.31 -23.60
C ALA A 82 10.32 5.96 -23.04
N ILE A 83 11.64 5.69 -23.14
CA ILE A 83 12.24 4.46 -22.61
C ILE A 83 12.10 4.39 -21.08
N VAL A 84 12.46 5.46 -20.37
CA VAL A 84 12.43 5.49 -18.91
C VAL A 84 11.01 5.31 -18.37
N PHE A 85 10.03 6.02 -18.95
CA PHE A 85 8.65 5.89 -18.50
C PHE A 85 7.98 4.59 -18.96
N SER A 86 8.41 3.99 -20.07
CA SER A 86 8.02 2.64 -20.46
C SER A 86 8.46 1.61 -19.42
N ILE A 87 9.72 1.69 -18.96
CA ILE A 87 10.24 0.83 -17.88
C ILE A 87 9.51 1.09 -16.57
N LEU A 88 9.22 2.34 -16.21
CA LEU A 88 8.44 2.65 -15.00
C LEU A 88 7.04 2.02 -15.06
N LEU A 89 6.34 2.13 -16.19
CA LEU A 89 5.04 1.50 -16.38
C LEU A 89 5.12 -0.03 -16.31
N LEU A 90 6.20 -0.63 -16.81
CA LEU A 90 6.43 -2.07 -16.68
C LEU A 90 6.56 -2.47 -15.20
N ILE A 91 7.40 -1.76 -14.44
CA ILE A 91 7.60 -2.02 -13.00
C ILE A 91 6.28 -1.87 -12.24
N LEU A 92 5.53 -0.81 -12.49
CA LEU A 92 4.22 -0.59 -11.86
C LEU A 92 3.20 -1.68 -12.25
N ASN A 93 3.22 -2.17 -13.49
CA ASN A 93 2.34 -3.25 -13.93
C ASN A 93 2.70 -4.58 -13.26
N VAL A 94 3.99 -4.91 -13.12
CA VAL A 94 4.44 -6.09 -12.38
C VAL A 94 3.99 -5.99 -10.92
N ASP A 95 4.21 -4.83 -10.29
CA ASP A 95 3.81 -4.62 -8.90
C ASP A 95 2.29 -4.71 -8.71
N LEU A 96 1.49 -4.15 -9.63
CA LEU A 96 0.04 -4.26 -9.61
C LEU A 96 -0.42 -5.73 -9.65
N VAL A 97 0.12 -6.54 -10.55
CA VAL A 97 -0.26 -7.97 -10.66
C VAL A 97 0.13 -8.74 -9.40
N VAL A 98 1.32 -8.49 -8.87
CA VAL A 98 1.77 -9.10 -7.61
C VAL A 98 0.87 -8.67 -6.44
N PHE A 99 0.51 -7.39 -6.38
CA PHE A 99 -0.36 -6.84 -5.35
C PHE A 99 -1.78 -7.41 -5.43
N GLU A 100 -2.36 -7.57 -6.61
CA GLU A 100 -3.71 -8.15 -6.74
C GLU A 100 -3.76 -9.60 -6.25
N GLN A 101 -2.70 -10.37 -6.49
CA GLN A 101 -2.65 -11.78 -6.10
C GLN A 101 -2.29 -11.98 -4.62
N TYR A 102 -1.30 -11.23 -4.11
CA TYR A 102 -0.69 -11.50 -2.80
C TYR A 102 -0.97 -10.40 -1.76
N LYS A 103 -1.53 -9.26 -2.17
CA LYS A 103 -1.73 -8.05 -1.35
C LYS A 103 -0.43 -7.54 -0.69
N PHE A 104 0.71 -7.88 -1.30
CA PHE A 104 2.05 -7.39 -1.00
C PHE A 104 2.62 -6.67 -2.23
N HIS A 105 3.29 -5.55 -2.01
CA HIS A 105 4.13 -4.94 -3.03
C HIS A 105 5.48 -5.66 -3.13
N ILE A 106 6.17 -5.51 -4.26
CA ILE A 106 7.45 -6.16 -4.53
C ILE A 106 8.45 -5.77 -3.43
N ASN A 107 8.96 -6.78 -2.73
CA ASN A 107 9.96 -6.61 -1.67
C ASN A 107 11.03 -7.71 -1.74
N ALA A 108 12.08 -7.58 -0.93
CA ALA A 108 13.20 -8.52 -0.94
C ALA A 108 12.80 -9.97 -0.60
N LEU A 109 11.77 -10.17 0.23
CA LEU A 109 11.28 -11.50 0.56
C LEU A 109 10.60 -12.14 -0.65
N LEU A 110 9.70 -11.41 -1.31
CA LEU A 110 8.95 -11.89 -2.46
C LEU A 110 9.88 -12.21 -3.64
N ILE A 111 10.90 -11.37 -3.86
CA ILE A 111 11.96 -11.62 -4.84
C ILE A 111 12.72 -12.92 -4.50
N LYS A 112 13.12 -13.11 -3.23
CA LYS A 112 13.80 -14.34 -2.80
C LYS A 112 12.92 -15.58 -2.97
N MET A 113 11.64 -15.49 -2.63
CA MET A 113 10.69 -16.59 -2.81
C MET A 113 10.52 -16.94 -4.28
N PHE A 114 10.41 -15.94 -5.16
CA PHE A 114 10.30 -16.14 -6.60
C PHE A 114 11.53 -16.88 -7.18
N PHE A 115 12.74 -16.49 -6.77
CA PHE A 115 13.96 -17.14 -7.27
C PHE A 115 14.27 -18.50 -6.61
N ASN A 116 13.93 -18.69 -5.33
CA ASN A 116 14.31 -19.90 -4.59
C ASN A 116 13.24 -21.00 -4.61
N ALA A 117 11.96 -20.63 -4.75
CA ALA A 117 10.82 -21.55 -4.67
C ALA A 117 9.89 -21.46 -5.89
N GLY A 118 10.31 -20.72 -6.94
CA GLY A 118 9.56 -20.31 -8.14
C GLY A 118 8.26 -21.04 -8.41
N ASN A 119 8.32 -22.26 -8.94
CA ASN A 119 7.12 -22.97 -9.40
C ASN A 119 6.32 -23.66 -8.29
N GLU A 120 6.87 -23.79 -7.08
CA GLU A 120 6.14 -24.38 -5.94
C GLU A 120 5.25 -23.35 -5.23
N VAL A 121 5.56 -22.06 -5.40
CA VAL A 121 4.88 -20.94 -4.71
C VAL A 121 4.05 -20.07 -5.67
N PHE A 122 4.46 -19.95 -6.93
CA PHE A 122 3.81 -19.09 -7.92
C PHE A 122 3.29 -19.93 -9.10
N ASP A 123 2.01 -20.31 -9.07
CA ASP A 123 1.33 -20.93 -10.21
C ASP A 123 0.70 -19.85 -11.11
N ILE A 124 1.49 -19.34 -12.06
CA ILE A 124 1.06 -18.28 -12.98
C ILE A 124 0.55 -18.91 -14.28
N SER A 125 -0.77 -18.87 -14.46
CA SER A 125 -1.43 -19.38 -15.67
C SER A 125 -1.03 -18.59 -16.93
N TRP A 126 -1.14 -19.23 -18.11
CA TRP A 126 -0.95 -18.55 -19.40
C TRP A 126 -1.95 -17.39 -19.61
N VAL A 127 -3.15 -17.48 -19.03
CA VAL A 127 -4.16 -16.40 -19.07
C VAL A 127 -3.67 -15.19 -18.28
N SER A 128 -3.04 -15.41 -17.12
CA SER A 128 -2.42 -14.34 -16.31
C SER A 128 -1.32 -13.63 -17.09
N TRP A 129 -0.50 -14.37 -17.85
CA TRP A 129 0.50 -13.78 -18.76
C TRP A 129 -0.15 -12.96 -19.88
N LEU A 130 -1.22 -13.46 -20.49
CA LEU A 130 -1.95 -12.73 -21.53
C LEU A 130 -2.53 -11.41 -21.00
N PHE A 131 -3.12 -11.44 -19.79
CA PHE A 131 -3.65 -10.24 -19.13
C PHE A 131 -2.53 -9.26 -18.79
N PHE A 132 -1.40 -9.74 -18.26
CA PHE A 132 -0.23 -8.91 -17.97
C PHE A 132 0.30 -8.20 -19.22
N ILE A 133 0.49 -8.94 -20.32
CA ILE A 133 0.95 -8.38 -21.59
C ILE A 133 -0.08 -7.41 -22.16
N GLY A 134 -1.37 -7.76 -22.10
CA GLY A 134 -2.47 -6.91 -22.56
C GLY A 134 -2.52 -5.57 -21.83
N LEU A 135 -2.42 -5.59 -20.49
CA LEU A 135 -2.34 -4.38 -19.67
C LEU A 135 -1.10 -3.55 -19.99
N TYR A 136 0.06 -4.19 -20.13
CA TYR A 136 1.28 -3.46 -20.49
C TYR A 136 1.17 -2.78 -21.86
N CYS A 137 0.65 -3.49 -22.87
CA CYS A 137 0.37 -2.91 -24.19
C CYS A 137 -0.60 -1.73 -24.11
N PHE A 138 -1.67 -1.84 -23.31
CA PHE A 138 -2.59 -0.73 -23.04
C PHE A 138 -1.85 0.47 -22.43
N TYR A 139 -0.93 0.24 -21.48
CA TYR A 139 -0.13 1.31 -20.88
C TYR A 139 0.82 1.96 -21.88
N LEU A 140 1.43 1.20 -22.80
CA LEU A 140 2.29 1.74 -23.85
C LEU A 140 1.52 2.60 -24.87
N ILE A 141 0.31 2.16 -25.27
CA ILE A 141 -0.58 2.95 -26.12
C ILE A 141 -0.95 4.25 -25.42
N GLY A 142 -1.31 4.18 -24.14
CA GLY A 142 -1.60 5.34 -23.30
C GLY A 142 -0.41 6.28 -23.15
N LEU A 143 0.81 5.77 -23.00
CA LEU A 143 2.03 6.58 -23.02
C LEU A 143 2.18 7.32 -24.36
N GLY A 144 1.95 6.65 -25.49
CA GLY A 144 1.91 7.29 -26.80
C GLY A 144 0.89 8.43 -26.89
N PHE A 145 -0.29 8.22 -26.33
CA PHE A 145 -1.33 9.25 -26.22
C PHE A 145 -0.89 10.43 -25.34
N VAL A 146 -0.22 10.18 -24.21
CA VAL A 146 0.37 11.24 -23.36
C VAL A 146 1.43 12.04 -24.12
N PHE A 147 2.26 11.40 -24.93
CA PHE A 147 3.22 12.09 -25.81
C PHE A 147 2.53 12.98 -26.84
N TRP A 148 1.40 12.55 -27.39
CA TRP A 148 0.60 13.36 -28.30
C TRP A 148 -0.07 14.53 -27.57
N LEU A 149 -0.70 14.26 -26.42
CA LEU A 149 -1.44 15.25 -25.64
C LEU A 149 -0.51 16.33 -25.07
N SER A 150 0.67 15.96 -24.59
CA SER A 150 1.68 16.91 -24.08
C SER A 150 2.10 17.96 -25.12
N LYS A 151 2.06 17.64 -26.43
CA LYS A 151 2.31 18.63 -27.50
C LYS A 151 1.18 19.66 -27.59
N ARG A 152 -0.08 19.25 -27.36
CA ARG A 152 -1.25 20.14 -27.35
C ARG A 152 -1.30 21.00 -26.08
N VAL A 153 -0.88 20.43 -24.96
CA VAL A 153 -0.86 21.10 -23.65
C VAL A 153 0.35 22.04 -23.47
N LEU A 154 1.39 21.88 -24.30
CA LEU A 154 2.64 22.65 -24.22
C LEU A 154 2.45 24.17 -24.09
N GLU A 155 1.60 24.76 -24.94
CA GLU A 155 1.31 26.20 -24.96
C GLU A 155 0.08 26.58 -24.11
N SER A 156 -0.66 25.60 -23.63
CA SER A 156 -1.87 25.84 -22.83
C SER A 156 -1.52 26.16 -21.36
N LYS A 157 -2.38 26.96 -20.72
CA LYS A 157 -2.36 27.15 -19.25
C LYS A 157 -2.73 25.87 -18.49
N LEU A 158 -3.30 24.87 -19.17
CA LEU A 158 -3.73 23.60 -18.58
C LEU A 158 -2.60 22.86 -17.85
N LYS A 159 -1.35 22.94 -18.31
CA LYS A 159 -0.21 22.31 -17.60
C LYS A 159 -0.04 22.81 -16.17
N TRP A 160 -0.29 24.11 -15.95
CA TRP A 160 -0.21 24.72 -14.63
C TRP A 160 -1.42 24.35 -13.78
N VAL A 161 -2.60 24.26 -14.38
CA VAL A 161 -3.81 23.77 -13.70
C VAL A 161 -3.62 22.34 -13.21
N LEU A 162 -3.06 21.45 -14.04
CA LEU A 162 -2.74 20.07 -13.67
C LEU A 162 -1.73 19.99 -12.51
N MET A 163 -0.70 20.85 -12.55
CA MET A 163 0.32 20.91 -11.51
C MET A 163 -0.23 21.43 -10.19
N ILE A 164 -1.03 22.49 -10.23
CA ILE A 164 -1.67 23.07 -9.04
C ILE A 164 -2.69 22.09 -8.47
N SER A 165 -3.53 21.46 -9.31
CA SER A 165 -4.50 20.47 -8.83
C SER A 165 -3.82 19.27 -8.19
N TRP A 166 -2.74 18.77 -8.79
CA TRP A 166 -1.93 17.70 -8.22
C TRP A 166 -1.36 18.08 -6.85
N PHE A 167 -0.76 19.27 -6.76
CA PHE A 167 -0.16 19.72 -5.51
C PHE A 167 -1.20 19.87 -4.40
N ILE A 168 -2.37 20.42 -4.72
CA ILE A 168 -3.49 20.50 -3.78
C ILE A 168 -3.96 19.11 -3.34
N SER A 169 -4.15 18.16 -4.27
CA SER A 169 -4.52 16.78 -3.93
C SER A 169 -3.47 16.09 -3.04
N LEU A 170 -2.18 16.29 -3.32
CA LEU A 170 -1.10 15.77 -2.48
C LEU A 170 -1.17 16.37 -1.07
N LEU A 171 -1.28 17.69 -0.94
CA LEU A 171 -1.37 18.35 0.36
C LEU A 171 -2.60 17.92 1.16
N LEU A 172 -3.76 17.81 0.50
CA LEU A 172 -5.00 17.40 1.16
C LEU A 172 -4.91 15.95 1.65
N SER A 173 -4.48 15.01 0.81
CA SER A 173 -4.32 13.61 1.21
C SER A 173 -3.32 13.44 2.35
N GLN A 174 -2.13 14.04 2.23
CA GLN A 174 -1.10 13.95 3.26
C GLN A 174 -1.49 14.68 4.56
N GLY A 175 -2.23 15.79 4.45
CA GLY A 175 -2.78 16.51 5.60
C GLY A 175 -3.82 15.69 6.37
N ILE A 176 -4.76 15.06 5.65
CA ILE A 176 -5.76 14.15 6.23
C ILE A 176 -5.07 13.00 6.95
N HIS A 177 -4.10 12.35 6.29
CA HIS A 177 -3.36 11.25 6.89
C HIS A 177 -2.58 11.70 8.12
N ALA A 178 -1.83 12.81 8.04
CA ALA A 178 -1.04 13.31 9.17
C ALA A 178 -1.91 13.66 10.38
N TYR A 179 -3.07 14.27 10.15
CA TYR A 179 -4.05 14.59 11.20
C TYR A 179 -4.67 13.34 11.82
N SER A 180 -5.16 12.41 11.00
CA SER A 180 -5.73 11.13 11.46
C SER A 180 -4.72 10.32 12.27
N ASN A 181 -3.48 10.26 11.78
CA ASN A 181 -2.38 9.61 12.48
C ASN A 181 -2.03 10.27 13.82
N ALA A 182 -2.16 11.60 13.96
CA ALA A 182 -1.95 12.28 15.25
C ALA A 182 -3.07 12.01 16.27
N LEU A 183 -4.24 11.59 15.80
CA LEU A 183 -5.35 11.14 16.65
C LEU A 183 -5.32 9.64 16.97
N TYR A 184 -4.32 8.89 16.48
CA TYR A 184 -4.28 7.42 16.52
C TYR A 184 -5.49 6.76 15.82
N SER A 185 -6.13 7.45 14.88
CA SER A 185 -7.22 6.86 14.09
C SER A 185 -6.66 5.94 12.99
N MET A 186 -7.30 4.78 12.82
CA MET A 186 -6.98 3.82 11.75
C MET A 186 -7.78 4.05 10.46
N GLU A 187 -8.70 5.03 10.44
CA GLU A 187 -9.65 5.28 9.35
C GLU A 187 -8.99 5.41 7.96
N PHE A 188 -7.82 6.03 7.88
CA PHE A 188 -7.07 6.18 6.62
C PHE A 188 -5.82 5.31 6.57
N SER A 189 -5.22 5.01 7.72
CA SER A 189 -4.02 4.17 7.82
C SER A 189 -4.24 2.75 7.29
N GLN A 190 -5.49 2.26 7.31
CA GLN A 190 -5.86 0.98 6.69
C GLN A 190 -5.58 0.90 5.18
N PHE A 191 -5.42 2.04 4.50
CA PHE A 191 -5.13 2.10 3.06
C PHE A 191 -3.64 2.20 2.74
N ASN A 192 -2.76 2.25 3.74
CA ASN A 192 -1.33 2.55 3.53
C ASN A 192 -0.62 1.51 2.65
N ASN A 193 -1.12 0.28 2.62
CA ASN A 193 -0.56 -0.79 1.81
C ASN A 193 -1.16 -0.88 0.41
N LYS A 194 -1.98 0.09 -0.05
CA LYS A 194 -2.59 0.04 -1.40
C LYS A 194 -1.64 0.46 -2.51
N TRP A 195 -0.65 1.29 -2.22
CA TRP A 195 0.22 1.88 -3.24
C TRP A 195 1.68 1.46 -3.06
N PRO A 196 2.39 1.16 -4.15
CA PRO A 196 3.81 0.83 -4.07
C PRO A 196 4.60 2.02 -3.50
N LEU A 197 5.56 1.69 -2.64
CA LEU A 197 6.47 2.63 -2.00
C LEU A 197 5.76 3.73 -1.18
N TYR A 198 4.49 3.58 -0.83
CA TYR A 198 3.75 4.64 -0.15
C TYR A 198 4.11 4.75 1.33
N TYR A 199 4.69 5.90 1.68
CA TYR A 199 5.04 6.26 3.05
C TYR A 199 4.35 7.59 3.39
N PRO A 200 3.12 7.55 3.90
CA PRO A 200 2.34 8.76 4.12
C PRO A 200 2.92 9.65 5.21
N LEU A 201 2.65 10.95 5.11
CA LEU A 201 3.14 11.95 6.03
C LEU A 201 2.62 11.68 7.46
N THR A 202 3.54 11.74 8.42
CA THR A 202 3.23 11.74 9.85
C THR A 202 3.84 12.98 10.49
N ALA A 203 3.03 13.74 11.24
CA ALA A 203 3.44 15.04 11.79
C ALA A 203 3.00 15.23 13.25
N ARG A 204 3.00 14.15 14.05
CA ARG A 204 2.44 14.15 15.42
C ARG A 204 3.03 15.25 16.30
N GLU A 205 4.36 15.28 16.42
CA GLU A 205 5.06 16.27 17.24
C GLU A 205 4.79 17.70 16.79
N PHE A 206 4.73 17.95 15.47
CA PHE A 206 4.38 19.26 14.94
C PHE A 206 2.95 19.66 15.31
N LEU A 207 1.98 18.75 15.15
CA LEU A 207 0.57 19.01 15.47
C LEU A 207 0.33 19.18 16.97
N TYR A 208 1.05 18.45 17.83
CA TYR A 208 0.97 18.60 19.28
C TYR A 208 1.60 19.90 19.76
N LYS A 209 2.79 20.26 19.25
CA LYS A 209 3.47 21.52 19.62
C LYS A 209 2.67 22.76 19.24
N ASN A 210 1.93 22.71 18.14
CA ASN A 210 1.07 23.80 17.69
C ASN A 210 -0.36 23.76 18.28
N ASN A 211 -0.63 22.89 19.26
CA ASN A 211 -1.95 22.71 19.88
C ASN A 211 -3.10 22.39 18.88
N ILE A 212 -2.77 21.88 17.69
CA ILE A 212 -3.77 21.45 16.69
C ILE A 212 -4.45 20.16 17.16
N VAL A 213 -3.69 19.28 17.83
CA VAL A 213 -4.20 18.06 18.45
C VAL A 213 -3.77 18.00 19.91
N ASN A 214 -4.71 17.66 20.80
CA ASN A 214 -4.40 17.46 22.22
C ASN A 214 -3.74 16.09 22.43
N ARG A 215 -2.47 16.10 22.84
CA ARG A 215 -1.67 14.89 23.08
C ARG A 215 -2.31 13.93 24.09
N ASN A 216 -2.75 14.44 25.24
CA ASN A 216 -3.33 13.62 26.30
C ASN A 216 -4.63 12.93 25.84
N LYS A 217 -5.44 13.62 25.04
CA LYS A 217 -6.66 13.03 24.46
C LYS A 217 -6.32 11.97 23.40
N ALA A 218 -5.35 12.26 22.53
CA ALA A 218 -4.92 11.30 21.51
C ALA A 218 -4.29 10.04 22.11
N GLU A 219 -3.48 10.16 23.17
CA GLU A 219 -2.86 9.02 23.84
C GLU A 219 -3.88 8.13 24.57
N LYS A 220 -4.98 8.70 25.08
CA LYS A 220 -6.10 7.91 25.61
C LYS A 220 -6.76 7.07 24.51
N ASN A 221 -6.96 7.64 23.33
CA ASN A 221 -7.49 6.94 22.15
C ASN A 221 -6.54 5.86 21.61
N ARG A 222 -5.25 5.91 21.93
CA ARG A 222 -4.29 4.85 21.58
C ARG A 222 -4.54 3.58 22.42
N ILE A 223 -4.86 3.77 23.71
CA ILE A 223 -5.02 2.67 24.69
C ILE A 223 -6.43 2.07 24.58
N GLN A 224 -7.43 2.92 24.35
CA GLN A 224 -8.73 2.48 23.89
C GLN A 224 -8.58 2.11 22.42
N VAL A 225 -8.13 0.89 22.12
CA VAL A 225 -8.27 0.32 20.78
C VAL A 225 -9.74 0.44 20.44
N HIS A 226 -10.12 1.49 19.73
CA HIS A 226 -11.43 1.56 19.14
C HIS A 226 -11.45 0.36 18.23
N SER A 227 -12.24 -0.63 18.62
CA SER A 227 -12.76 -1.67 17.78
C SER A 227 -13.62 -1.01 16.69
N LEU A 228 -13.00 -0.20 15.83
CA LEU A 228 -13.31 -0.34 14.43
C LEU A 228 -13.04 -1.82 14.20
N GLN A 229 -14.14 -2.55 14.03
CA GLN A 229 -14.18 -3.94 13.59
C GLN A 229 -12.92 -4.17 12.76
N ALA A 230 -12.07 -5.14 13.11
CA ALA A 230 -10.91 -5.47 12.30
C ALA A 230 -11.42 -5.82 10.89
N THR A 231 -11.53 -4.82 10.01
CA THR A 231 -12.50 -4.86 8.91
C THR A 231 -11.95 -5.53 7.68
N ASN A 232 -10.75 -6.10 7.71
CA ASN A 232 -10.19 -6.76 6.54
C ASN A 232 -10.00 -8.27 6.75
N ILE A 233 -10.64 -8.85 7.76
CA ILE A 233 -10.63 -10.30 7.95
C ILE A 233 -12.04 -10.83 7.82
N LEU A 234 -12.33 -11.45 6.67
CA LEU A 234 -13.54 -12.23 6.48
C LEU A 234 -13.37 -13.56 7.21
N TYR A 235 -13.66 -13.56 8.51
CA TYR A 235 -13.57 -14.74 9.37
C TYR A 235 -14.79 -14.87 10.27
N PRO A 236 -15.41 -16.08 10.37
CA PRO A 236 -15.16 -17.25 9.53
C PRO A 236 -15.66 -17.04 8.08
N LEU A 237 -15.07 -17.74 7.10
CA LEU A 237 -15.45 -17.60 5.68
C LEU A 237 -16.90 -18.05 5.40
N HIS A 238 -17.39 -19.01 6.20
CA HIS A 238 -18.76 -19.51 6.16
C HIS A 238 -19.28 -19.62 7.59
N SER A 239 -20.60 -19.61 7.74
CA SER A 239 -21.21 -19.84 9.05
C SER A 239 -20.85 -21.23 9.59
N VAL A 240 -20.47 -21.28 10.87
CA VAL A 240 -20.18 -22.54 11.55
C VAL A 240 -21.52 -23.24 11.80
N GLN A 241 -21.70 -24.42 11.20
CA GLN A 241 -22.85 -25.28 11.49
C GLN A 241 -22.55 -26.09 12.76
N ILE A 242 -23.46 -26.03 13.72
CA ILE A 242 -23.36 -26.78 14.98
C ILE A 242 -24.43 -27.86 14.96
N ASP A 243 -24.03 -29.11 15.09
CA ASP A 243 -24.95 -30.22 15.24
C ASP A 243 -25.57 -30.19 16.66
N SER A 244 -26.89 -30.32 16.74
CA SER A 244 -27.65 -30.24 17.99
C SER A 244 -27.41 -31.43 18.91
N ASP A 245 -26.94 -32.56 18.37
CA ASP A 245 -26.90 -33.85 19.07
C ASP A 245 -25.54 -34.15 19.73
N ILE A 246 -24.64 -33.16 19.77
CA ILE A 246 -23.31 -33.32 20.38
C ILE A 246 -23.40 -33.16 21.90
N LYS A 247 -22.80 -34.11 22.64
CA LYS A 247 -22.57 -33.97 24.09
C LYS A 247 -21.73 -32.73 24.39
N LYS A 248 -22.21 -31.85 25.27
CA LYS A 248 -21.56 -30.60 25.66
C LYS A 248 -20.90 -30.72 27.03
N PRO A 249 -19.65 -31.23 27.14
CA PRO A 249 -18.96 -31.27 28.41
C PRO A 249 -18.61 -29.87 28.91
N ASN A 250 -18.45 -29.71 30.22
CA ASN A 250 -17.85 -28.50 30.79
C ASN A 250 -16.37 -28.43 30.39
N VAL A 251 -15.90 -27.26 30.00
CA VAL A 251 -14.50 -27.00 29.63
C VAL A 251 -13.92 -25.94 30.56
N LEU A 252 -12.80 -26.26 31.21
CA LEU A 252 -12.04 -25.34 32.05
C LEU A 252 -10.76 -24.94 31.35
N PHE A 253 -10.58 -23.63 31.10
CA PHE A 253 -9.33 -23.05 30.62
C PHE A 253 -8.58 -22.39 31.76
N ILE A 254 -7.32 -22.78 31.95
CA ILE A 254 -6.38 -22.11 32.85
C ILE A 254 -5.26 -21.56 31.98
N MET A 255 -5.18 -20.23 31.87
CA MET A 255 -4.18 -19.53 31.06
C MET A 255 -3.23 -18.75 31.98
N ILE A 256 -1.95 -18.72 31.62
CA ILE A 256 -0.89 -18.01 32.34
C ILE A 256 -0.27 -17.05 31.33
N ASP A 257 -0.12 -15.77 31.69
CA ASP A 257 0.36 -14.73 30.77
C ASP A 257 1.68 -15.12 30.10
N ALA A 258 2.68 -15.47 30.90
CA ALA A 258 3.97 -15.93 30.41
C ALA A 258 4.48 -17.07 31.28
N TRP A 259 4.93 -18.13 30.63
CA TRP A 259 5.51 -19.29 31.30
C TRP A 259 6.65 -19.86 30.47
N ARG A 260 7.76 -20.16 31.15
CA ARG A 260 8.88 -20.86 30.53
C ARG A 260 8.60 -22.36 30.52
N PHE A 261 8.59 -22.93 29.33
CA PHE A 261 8.29 -24.35 29.12
C PHE A 261 9.16 -25.31 29.97
N SER A 262 10.43 -24.96 30.22
CA SER A 262 11.35 -25.77 31.02
C SER A 262 11.03 -25.82 32.51
N ASP A 263 10.13 -24.98 33.00
CA ASP A 263 9.85 -24.85 34.44
C ASP A 263 8.80 -25.88 34.91
N ALA A 264 8.20 -26.65 33.98
CA ALA A 264 7.26 -27.75 34.24
C ALA A 264 7.91 -29.01 34.86
N THR A 265 8.76 -28.83 35.88
CA THR A 265 9.53 -29.88 36.54
C THR A 265 8.97 -30.18 37.92
N LYS A 266 9.33 -31.34 38.49
CA LYS A 266 8.92 -31.72 39.85
C LYS A 266 9.42 -30.76 40.93
N SER A 267 10.56 -30.10 40.70
CA SER A 267 11.16 -29.17 41.66
C SER A 267 10.51 -27.79 41.62
N VAL A 268 10.17 -27.28 40.44
CA VAL A 268 9.65 -25.91 40.28
C VAL A 268 8.11 -25.89 40.31
N MET A 269 7.45 -26.85 39.65
CA MET A 269 5.99 -26.91 39.54
C MET A 269 5.47 -28.33 39.79
N PRO A 270 5.54 -28.84 41.03
CA PRO A 270 5.22 -30.23 41.35
C PRO A 270 3.80 -30.65 40.94
N ASN A 271 2.80 -29.79 41.19
CA ASN A 271 1.40 -30.08 40.85
C ASN A 271 1.15 -30.14 39.34
N VAL A 272 1.76 -29.22 38.58
CA VAL A 272 1.65 -29.22 37.11
C VAL A 272 2.38 -30.43 36.53
N SER A 273 3.57 -30.74 37.03
CA SER A 273 4.34 -31.91 36.61
C SER A 273 3.58 -33.22 36.88
N GLN A 274 2.93 -33.35 38.04
CA GLN A 274 2.09 -34.51 38.37
C GLN A 274 0.82 -34.58 37.51
N PHE A 275 0.17 -33.44 37.24
CA PHE A 275 -1.00 -33.39 36.39
C PHE A 275 -0.68 -33.79 34.94
N ALA A 276 0.46 -33.33 34.41
CA ALA A 276 0.91 -33.68 33.06
C ALA A 276 1.26 -35.17 32.87
N GLN A 277 1.51 -35.92 33.96
CA GLN A 277 1.70 -37.38 33.87
C GLN A 277 0.39 -38.15 33.63
N LYS A 278 -0.75 -37.53 33.99
CA LYS A 278 -2.09 -38.14 33.88
C LYS A 278 -2.88 -37.63 32.68
N THR A 279 -2.31 -36.70 31.90
CA THR A 279 -2.97 -35.99 30.81
C THR A 279 -2.06 -35.86 29.59
N TYR A 280 -2.58 -35.30 28.51
CA TYR A 280 -1.77 -35.03 27.32
C TYR A 280 -0.88 -33.80 27.53
N ARG A 281 0.43 -33.99 27.35
CA ARG A 281 1.43 -32.91 27.38
C ARG A 281 2.03 -32.72 25.98
N PHE A 282 1.89 -31.51 25.45
CA PHE A 282 2.47 -31.12 24.16
C PHE A 282 3.87 -30.55 24.36
N GLN A 283 4.91 -31.23 23.86
CA GLN A 283 6.31 -30.83 24.07
C GLN A 283 6.78 -29.72 23.11
N GLU A 284 6.15 -29.62 21.94
CA GLU A 284 6.46 -28.62 20.90
C GLU A 284 5.30 -27.63 20.71
N HIS A 285 4.59 -27.30 21.79
CA HIS A 285 3.53 -26.29 21.74
C HIS A 285 4.14 -24.89 21.69
N ARG A 286 3.85 -24.14 20.63
CA ARG A 286 4.25 -22.75 20.47
C ARG A 286 3.02 -21.87 20.56
N SER A 287 3.11 -20.80 21.35
CA SER A 287 2.09 -19.75 21.37
C SER A 287 1.97 -19.12 19.97
N GLY A 288 0.78 -18.64 19.61
CA GLY A 288 0.56 -17.86 18.40
C GLY A 288 1.26 -16.49 18.40
N GLY A 289 1.82 -16.06 19.54
CA GLY A 289 2.59 -14.83 19.68
C GLY A 289 3.60 -14.88 20.84
N ASN A 290 4.54 -13.93 20.84
CA ASN A 290 5.57 -13.80 21.88
C ASN A 290 5.23 -12.81 23.00
N SER A 291 4.01 -12.26 22.99
CA SER A 291 3.48 -11.36 24.01
C SER A 291 2.03 -11.71 24.33
N THR A 292 1.67 -11.64 25.60
CA THR A 292 0.27 -11.61 26.05
C THR A 292 -0.30 -10.23 25.73
N GLN A 293 -1.42 -10.18 25.02
CA GLN A 293 -2.16 -8.94 24.70
C GLN A 293 -3.40 -8.85 25.57
#